data_AF-A0A6I9N4G0-F1
#
_entry.id   AF-A0A6I9N4G0-F1
#
_cell.length_a   1.000
_cell.length_b   1.000
_cell.length_c   1.000
_cell.angle_alpha   90.00
_cell.angle_beta   90.00
_cell.angle_gamma   90.00
#
_symmetry.space_group_name_H-M   'P 1'
#
loop_
_entity.id
_entity.type
_entity.pdbx_description
1 polymer ?
#
loop_
_entity_poly.entity_id
_entity_poly.type
_entity_poly.pdbx_seq_one_letter_code
_entity_poly.pdbx_strand_id
1 'polypeptide(L)'
;MANNKKAPLGSIENPIKFMDQDFKSLLEECLKSGKMFADPTFLAEQKSIGLPEDADPKKAIKWQRPKEISENAVFVEGTTGTTDICQGQLGNCWLLASLSCLTMHPKLFVKVVPPNQSLSKPYAGIFHFR
;
A
#
# COMPACT_ATOMS: atom_id res chain seq x y z
N MET A 1 -38.77 -2.30 4.89
CA MET A 1 -37.59 -3.16 4.67
C MET A 1 -36.72 -2.49 3.63
N ALA A 2 -35.60 -1.88 4.03
CA ALA A 2 -34.73 -1.16 3.09
C ALA A 2 -33.99 -2.17 2.20
N ASN A 3 -34.18 -2.05 0.89
CA ASN A 3 -33.60 -2.91 -0.12
C ASN A 3 -32.09 -2.63 -0.20
N ASN A 4 -31.29 -3.40 0.54
CA ASN A 4 -29.84 -3.23 0.61
C ASN A 4 -29.18 -3.78 -0.67
N LYS A 5 -29.41 -3.10 -1.80
CA LYS A 5 -28.74 -3.41 -3.05
C LYS A 5 -27.26 -3.08 -2.87
N LYS A 6 -26.43 -4.12 -2.70
CA LYS A 6 -24.97 -3.99 -2.78
C LYS A 6 -24.61 -3.31 -4.10
N ALA A 7 -23.67 -2.37 -4.05
CA ALA A 7 -23.16 -1.72 -5.24
C ALA A 7 -22.63 -2.76 -6.25
N PRO A 8 -22.70 -2.49 -7.57
CA PRO A 8 -22.29 -3.44 -8.59
C PRO A 8 -20.81 -3.80 -8.45
N LEU A 9 -20.46 -5.07 -8.71
CA LEU A 9 -19.07 -5.54 -8.68
C LEU A 9 -18.22 -4.73 -9.68
N GLY A 10 -17.05 -4.26 -9.24
CA GLY A 10 -16.18 -3.38 -10.01
C GLY A 10 -16.46 -1.89 -9.83
N SER A 11 -17.50 -1.51 -9.08
CA SER A 11 -17.70 -0.12 -8.67
C SER A 11 -16.71 0.31 -7.59
N ILE A 12 -16.57 1.62 -7.39
CA ILE A 12 -15.74 2.21 -6.32
C ILE A 12 -16.18 1.70 -4.93
N GLU A 13 -17.47 1.41 -4.75
CA GLU A 13 -18.04 0.94 -3.48
C GLU A 13 -17.93 -0.58 -3.30
N ASN A 14 -17.78 -1.34 -4.39
CA ASN A 14 -17.63 -2.79 -4.41
C ASN A 14 -16.53 -3.21 -5.43
N PRO A 15 -15.26 -2.88 -5.16
CA PRO A 15 -14.16 -3.18 -6.07
C PRO A 15 -13.94 -4.69 -6.17
N ILE A 16 -13.44 -5.12 -7.33
CA ILE A 16 -12.98 -6.50 -7.52
C ILE A 16 -11.76 -6.71 -6.61
N LYS A 17 -11.76 -7.81 -5.87
CA LYS A 17 -10.63 -8.19 -5.01
C LYS A 17 -9.54 -8.81 -5.87
N PHE A 18 -8.38 -8.18 -5.91
CA PHE A 18 -7.23 -8.75 -6.61
C PHE A 18 -6.83 -10.07 -5.93
N MET A 19 -6.70 -11.14 -6.73
CA MET A 19 -6.36 -12.49 -6.24
C MET A 19 -7.24 -12.97 -5.06
N ASP A 20 -8.51 -12.56 -5.04
CA ASP A 20 -9.48 -12.87 -3.97
C ASP A 20 -9.05 -12.42 -2.55
N GLN A 21 -8.09 -11.50 -2.44
CA GLN A 21 -7.61 -10.99 -1.16
C GLN A 21 -8.58 -9.94 -0.59
N ASP A 22 -9.07 -10.19 0.63
CA ASP A 22 -9.93 -9.25 1.36
C ASP A 22 -9.17 -8.56 2.50
N PHE A 23 -8.93 -7.25 2.35
CA PHE A 23 -8.17 -6.46 3.32
C PHE A 23 -8.69 -6.59 4.75
N LYS A 24 -10.02 -6.52 4.96
CA LYS A 24 -10.59 -6.56 6.32
C LYS A 24 -10.37 -7.91 6.98
N SER A 25 -10.62 -8.99 6.23
CA SER A 25 -10.44 -10.36 6.70
C SER A 25 -8.97 -10.64 7.03
N LEU A 26 -8.05 -10.23 6.15
CA LEU A 26 -6.62 -10.39 6.36
C LEU A 26 -6.10 -9.57 7.55
N LEU A 27 -6.55 -8.32 7.68
CA LEU A 27 -6.21 -7.47 8.83
C LEU A 27 -6.69 -8.11 10.14
N GLU A 28 -7.93 -8.57 10.21
CA GLU A 28 -8.48 -9.23 11.39
C GLU A 28 -7.71 -10.51 11.76
N GLU A 29 -7.36 -11.34 10.78
CA GLU A 29 -6.59 -12.56 11.02
C GLU A 29 -5.19 -12.25 11.57
N CYS A 30 -4.51 -11.24 11.01
CA CYS A 30 -3.19 -10.82 11.48
C CYS A 30 -3.27 -10.23 12.89
N LEU A 31 -4.30 -9.43 13.19
CA LEU A 31 -4.53 -8.89 14.53
C LEU A 31 -4.84 -9.99 15.55
N LYS A 32 -5.67 -10.99 15.18
CA LYS A 32 -6.01 -12.14 16.04
C LYS A 32 -4.81 -13.03 16.33
N SER A 33 -3.96 -13.26 15.32
CA SER A 33 -2.76 -14.09 15.45
C SER A 33 -1.56 -13.36 16.07
N GLY A 34 -1.61 -12.03 16.17
CA GLY A 34 -0.50 -11.20 16.64
C GLY A 34 0.69 -11.16 15.68
N LYS A 35 0.49 -11.55 14.41
CA LYS A 35 1.53 -11.58 13.38
C LYS A 35 1.37 -10.43 12.40
N MET A 36 2.48 -9.98 11.83
CA MET A 36 2.46 -9.02 10.74
C MET A 36 2.14 -9.74 9.42
N PHE A 37 1.32 -9.12 8.58
CA PHE A 37 0.98 -9.61 7.27
C PHE A 37 2.22 -9.75 6.38
N ALA A 38 2.31 -10.88 5.69
CA ALA A 38 3.25 -11.14 4.60
C ALA A 38 2.41 -11.57 3.39
N ASP A 39 2.56 -10.88 2.27
CA ASP A 39 1.69 -11.09 1.11
C ASP A 39 2.03 -12.39 0.39
N PRO A 40 1.13 -13.40 0.37
CA PRO A 40 1.39 -14.67 -0.30
C PRO A 40 1.39 -14.55 -1.83
N THR A 41 0.78 -13.49 -2.38
CA THR A 41 0.69 -13.25 -3.83
C THR A 41 1.83 -12.39 -4.37
N PHE A 42 2.52 -11.66 -3.48
CA PHE A 42 3.64 -10.79 -3.80
C PHE A 42 4.72 -10.90 -2.73
N LEU A 43 5.47 -12.01 -2.79
CA LEU A 43 6.51 -12.33 -1.79
C LEU A 43 7.64 -11.30 -1.79
N ALA A 44 8.28 -11.10 -0.64
CA ALA A 44 9.46 -10.24 -0.46
C ALA A 44 10.73 -10.90 -1.05
N GLU A 45 10.75 -11.13 -2.36
CA GLU A 45 11.79 -11.84 -3.11
C GLU A 45 12.23 -11.05 -4.34
N GLN A 46 13.41 -11.36 -4.89
CA GLN A 46 13.95 -10.66 -6.06
C GLN A 46 13.00 -10.69 -7.28
N LYS A 47 12.25 -11.79 -7.45
CA LYS A 47 11.25 -11.93 -8.53
C LYS A 47 10.19 -10.82 -8.51
N SER A 48 9.86 -10.30 -7.33
CA SER A 48 8.87 -9.25 -7.13
C SER A 48 9.43 -7.87 -7.48
N ILE A 49 10.75 -7.69 -7.45
CA ILE A 49 11.43 -6.48 -7.97
C ILE A 49 11.42 -6.49 -9.50
N GLY A 50 11.50 -7.67 -10.12
CA GLY A 50 11.50 -7.83 -11.58
C GLY A 50 12.82 -7.44 -12.27
N LEU A 51 13.88 -7.19 -11.49
CA LEU A 51 15.23 -6.91 -11.96
C LEU A 51 16.19 -8.04 -11.57
N PRO A 52 17.29 -8.26 -12.32
CA PRO A 52 18.34 -9.18 -11.87
C PRO A 52 18.98 -8.69 -10.57
N GLU A 53 19.53 -9.62 -9.78
CA GLU A 53 20.32 -9.27 -8.60
C GLU A 53 21.57 -8.48 -8.99
N ASP A 54 21.94 -7.50 -8.17
CA ASP A 54 23.22 -6.81 -8.35
C ASP A 54 24.36 -7.76 -7.96
N ALA A 55 25.43 -7.77 -8.75
CA ALA A 55 26.60 -8.59 -8.49
C ALA A 55 27.37 -8.13 -7.23
N ASP A 56 27.19 -6.87 -6.80
CA ASP A 56 27.76 -6.35 -5.56
C ASP A 56 26.88 -6.69 -4.34
N PRO A 57 27.35 -7.54 -3.40
CA PRO A 57 26.59 -7.89 -2.20
C PRO A 57 26.23 -6.68 -1.33
N LYS A 58 26.97 -5.57 -1.43
CA LYS A 58 26.67 -4.33 -0.68
C LYS A 58 25.42 -3.63 -1.17
N LYS A 59 24.99 -3.92 -2.41
CA LYS A 59 23.76 -3.38 -3.02
C LYS A 59 22.58 -4.35 -2.92
N ALA A 60 22.74 -5.46 -2.19
CA ALA A 60 21.67 -6.41 -1.95
C ALA A 60 20.46 -5.72 -1.32
N ILE A 61 19.30 -5.92 -1.95
CA ILE A 61 18.03 -5.33 -1.52
C ILE A 61 17.61 -5.99 -0.20
N LYS A 62 17.26 -5.16 0.78
CA LYS A 62 16.70 -5.59 2.07
C LYS A 62 15.26 -5.11 2.17
N TRP A 63 14.35 -6.05 2.41
CA TRP A 63 12.95 -5.74 2.64
C TRP A 63 12.76 -5.30 4.09
N GLN A 64 12.29 -4.07 4.29
CA GLN A 64 12.03 -3.50 5.59
C GLN A 64 10.64 -2.84 5.61
N ARG A 65 9.97 -2.90 6.74
CA ARG A 65 8.70 -2.20 6.99
C ARG A 65 8.97 -0.73 7.34
N PRO A 66 8.01 0.18 7.15
CA PRO A 66 8.23 1.62 7.42
C PRO A 66 8.74 1.91 8.84
N LYS A 67 8.22 1.21 9.85
CA LYS A 67 8.64 1.36 11.26
C LYS A 67 10.05 0.84 11.56
N GLU A 68 10.61 -0.01 10.70
CA GLU A 68 12.00 -0.49 10.80
C GLU A 68 12.98 0.50 10.15
N ILE A 69 12.47 1.37 9.28
CA ILE A 69 13.25 2.42 8.60
C ILE A 69 13.24 3.71 9.43
N SER A 70 12.09 4.09 9.97
CA SER A 70 11.92 5.28 10.81
C SER A 70 10.86 5.07 11.89
N GLU A 71 11.20 5.39 13.13
CA GLU A 71 10.28 5.29 14.27
C GLU A 71 9.05 6.19 14.08
N ASN A 72 9.25 7.36 13.47
CA ASN A 72 8.22 8.36 13.21
C ASN A 72 7.47 8.14 11.89
N ALA A 73 7.62 6.97 11.27
CA ALA A 73 6.91 6.66 10.03
C ALA A 73 5.38 6.79 10.20
N VAL A 74 4.77 7.55 9.29
CA VAL A 74 3.33 7.77 9.14
C VAL A 74 2.90 7.34 7.73
N PHE A 75 1.64 6.94 7.56
CA PHE A 75 1.15 6.43 6.28
C PHE A 75 0.90 7.58 5.30
N VAL A 76 0.15 8.59 5.74
CA VAL A 76 -0.07 9.85 5.05
C VAL A 76 -0.08 10.95 6.12
N GLU A 77 0.77 11.96 5.98
CA GLU A 77 0.82 13.09 6.91
C GLU A 77 -0.11 14.22 6.41
N GLY A 78 -1.06 14.63 7.25
CA GLY A 78 -1.89 15.83 7.11
C GLY A 78 -2.38 16.17 5.70
N THR A 79 -1.58 16.95 4.97
CA THR A 79 -1.80 17.34 3.57
C THR A 79 -0.74 16.71 2.69
N THR A 80 -1.15 15.89 1.72
CA THR A 80 -0.23 15.35 0.70
C THR A 80 0.35 16.49 -0.13
N GLY A 81 1.57 16.89 0.17
CA GLY A 81 2.30 17.92 -0.59
C GLY A 81 2.88 17.32 -1.86
N THR A 82 3.11 18.14 -2.89
CA THR A 82 3.87 17.73 -4.08
C THR A 82 5.35 17.43 -3.78
N THR A 83 5.79 17.69 -2.54
CA THR A 83 7.17 17.51 -2.06
C THR A 83 7.43 16.17 -1.38
N ASP A 84 6.39 15.35 -1.17
CA ASP A 84 6.51 14.14 -0.35
C ASP A 84 7.08 12.94 -1.12
N ILE A 85 7.40 13.13 -2.41
CA ILE A 85 7.76 12.06 -3.33
C ILE A 85 9.13 12.36 -3.94
N CYS A 86 10.14 11.60 -3.50
CA CYS A 86 11.48 11.60 -4.08
C CYS A 86 11.71 10.32 -4.90
N GLN A 87 12.36 10.45 -6.06
CA GLN A 87 12.66 9.31 -6.91
C GLN A 87 13.71 8.40 -6.25
N GLY A 88 13.33 7.14 -6.04
CA GLY A 88 14.28 6.09 -5.66
C GLY A 88 15.14 5.63 -6.84
N GLN A 89 16.07 4.71 -6.56
CA GLN A 89 17.03 4.21 -7.56
C GLN A 89 16.38 3.43 -8.72
N LEU A 90 15.15 2.93 -8.56
CA LEU A 90 14.44 2.15 -9.58
C LEU A 90 13.82 2.97 -10.73
N GLY A 91 13.89 4.31 -10.71
CA GLY A 91 13.81 5.06 -11.96
C GLY A 91 12.44 5.22 -12.64
N ASN A 92 11.34 5.43 -11.91
CA ASN A 92 9.99 5.54 -12.50
C ASN A 92 9.44 6.98 -12.50
N CYS A 93 10.11 7.92 -13.17
CA CYS A 93 9.71 9.34 -13.18
C CYS A 93 8.25 9.56 -13.65
N TRP A 94 7.75 8.74 -14.58
CA TRP A 94 6.37 8.79 -15.08
C TRP A 94 5.34 8.39 -14.01
N LEU A 95 5.67 7.41 -13.15
CA LEU A 95 4.85 7.03 -12.01
C LEU A 95 4.83 8.14 -10.96
N LEU A 96 6.00 8.74 -10.68
CA LEU A 96 6.12 9.84 -9.74
C LEU A 96 5.30 11.06 -10.18
N ALA A 97 5.39 11.44 -11.46
CA ALA A 97 4.61 12.54 -12.00
C ALA A 97 3.09 12.29 -11.81
N SER A 98 2.64 11.07 -12.08
CA SER A 98 1.24 10.68 -11.90
C SER A 98 0.81 10.74 -10.44
N LEU A 99 1.65 10.27 -9.51
CA LEU A 99 1.37 10.30 -8.08
C LEU A 99 1.37 11.73 -7.54
N SER A 100 2.31 12.59 -7.96
CA SER A 100 2.34 14.02 -7.61
C SER A 100 1.12 14.77 -8.15
N CYS A 101 0.61 14.41 -9.33
CA CYS A 101 -0.67 14.95 -9.80
C CYS A 101 -1.84 14.50 -8.90
N LEU A 102 -1.84 13.23 -8.45
CA LEU A 102 -2.89 12.71 -7.58
C LEU A 102 -2.93 13.41 -6.22
N THR A 103 -1.77 13.75 -5.63
CA THR A 103 -1.70 14.45 -4.33
C THR A 103 -2.29 15.86 -4.38
N MET A 104 -2.27 16.53 -5.54
CA MET A 104 -2.92 17.82 -5.76
C MET A 104 -4.46 17.73 -5.84
N HIS A 105 -5.02 16.52 -5.91
CA HIS A 105 -6.46 16.30 -6.04
C HIS A 105 -7.00 15.40 -4.92
N PRO A 106 -7.22 15.93 -3.69
CA PRO A 106 -7.64 15.14 -2.53
C PRO A 106 -8.89 14.27 -2.77
N LYS A 107 -9.86 14.78 -3.54
CA LYS A 107 -11.09 14.04 -3.89
C LYS A 107 -10.84 12.82 -4.78
N LEU A 108 -9.77 12.83 -5.58
CA LEU A 108 -9.34 11.70 -6.40
C LEU A 108 -8.40 10.80 -5.60
N PHE A 109 -7.53 11.37 -4.78
CA PHE A 109 -6.61 10.64 -3.90
C PHE A 109 -7.36 9.60 -3.05
N VAL A 110 -8.45 9.99 -2.37
CA VAL A 110 -9.24 9.07 -1.53
C VAL A 110 -9.92 7.93 -2.30
N LYS A 111 -10.01 8.03 -3.64
CA LYS A 111 -10.53 6.95 -4.48
C LYS A 111 -9.50 5.86 -4.73
N VAL A 112 -8.21 6.21 -4.73
CA VAL A 112 -7.07 5.31 -4.96
C VAL A 112 -6.45 4.83 -3.64
N VAL A 113 -6.34 5.74 -2.67
CA VAL A 113 -5.83 5.49 -1.31
C VAL A 113 -6.98 5.67 -0.33
N PRO A 114 -7.70 4.59 0.04
CA PRO A 114 -8.82 4.69 0.99
C PRO A 114 -8.38 5.27 2.33
N PRO A 115 -9.21 6.11 2.97
CA PRO A 115 -8.92 6.68 4.28
C PRO A 115 -8.93 5.61 5.38
N ASN A 116 -8.50 5.99 6.59
CA ASN A 116 -8.44 5.13 7.79
C ASN A 116 -7.37 4.03 7.75
N GLN A 117 -6.28 4.29 7.03
CA GLN A 117 -5.08 3.46 7.04
C GLN A 117 -3.99 4.18 7.84
N SER A 118 -3.33 3.47 8.76
CA SER A 118 -2.28 4.06 9.60
C SER A 118 -1.23 3.04 10.00
N LEU A 119 -0.06 3.53 10.38
CA LEU A 119 1.00 2.74 11.03
C LEU A 119 0.83 2.66 12.56
N SER A 120 -0.27 3.21 13.07
CA SER A 120 -0.68 3.17 14.48
C SER A 120 -1.73 2.09 14.69
N LYS A 121 -1.93 1.67 15.95
CA LYS A 121 -2.94 0.63 16.25
C LYS A 121 -4.35 1.08 15.81
N PRO A 122 -5.15 0.19 15.20
CA PRO A 122 -4.85 -1.20 14.85
C PRO A 122 -4.00 -1.31 13.56
N TYR A 123 -2.79 -1.86 13.68
CA TYR A 123 -1.86 -2.07 12.58
C TYR A 123 -1.30 -3.49 12.63
N ALA A 124 -1.31 -4.16 11.47
CA ALA A 124 -0.77 -5.51 11.32
C ALA A 124 0.07 -5.66 10.05
N GLY A 125 0.68 -4.57 9.55
CA GLY A 125 1.59 -4.66 8.40
C GLY A 125 0.93 -4.80 7.04
N ILE A 126 -0.35 -4.45 6.91
CA ILE A 126 -1.12 -4.51 5.67
C ILE A 126 -1.77 -3.16 5.35
N PHE A 127 -1.82 -2.83 4.06
CA PHE A 127 -2.50 -1.67 3.48
C PHE A 127 -3.31 -2.12 2.27
N HIS A 128 -4.19 -1.26 1.76
CA HIS A 128 -4.93 -1.51 0.54
C HIS A 128 -5.10 -0.25 -0.31
N PHE A 129 -5.21 -0.47 -1.61
CA PHE A 129 -5.38 0.55 -2.65
C PHE A 129 -6.47 0.10 -3.63
N ARG A 130 -6.90 0.99 -4.53
CA ARG A 130 -7.90 0.73 -5.57
C ARG A 130 -7.43 1.18 -6.93
#